data_AF-A0A0R3KRJ3-F1
#
_entry.id   AF-A0A0R3KRJ3-F1
#
_cell.length_a   1.000
_cell.length_b   1.000
_cell.length_c   1.000
_cell.angle_alpha   90.00
_cell.angle_beta   90.00
_cell.angle_gamma   90.00
#
_symmetry.space_group_name_H-M   'P 1'
#
loop_
_entity.id
_entity.type
_entity.pdbx_description
1 polymer ?
#
loop_
_entity_poly.entity_id
_entity_poly.type
_entity_poly.pdbx_seq_one_letter_code
_entity_poly.pdbx_strand_id
1 'polypeptide(L)' 'MSKSERSDEYLIERIKKGKTGAMPAYGEVFNDAQIGALLAYIRGLDD' A
#
# COMPACT_ATOMS: atom_id res chain seq x y z
N MET A 1 -5.04 -0.16 18.81
CA MET A 1 -4.37 -1.08 17.86
C MET A 1 -4.25 -0.34 16.54
N SER A 2 -3.04 -0.25 16.00
CA SER A 2 -2.64 0.86 15.12
C SER A 2 -3.14 0.65 13.69
N LYS A 3 -4.37 1.13 13.42
CA LYS A 3 -4.69 1.69 12.11
C LYS A 3 -3.52 2.59 11.76
N SER A 4 -2.75 2.27 10.73
CA SER A 4 -1.65 3.14 10.34
C SER A 4 -2.19 4.56 10.22
N GLU A 5 -1.67 5.51 11.01
CA GLU A 5 -2.09 6.92 11.04
C GLU A 5 -1.86 7.63 9.69
N ARG A 6 -1.22 6.93 8.76
CA ARG A 6 -0.91 7.38 7.42
C ARG A 6 -2.17 7.36 6.56
N SER A 7 -2.32 8.37 5.73
CA SER A 7 -3.44 8.46 4.79
C SER A 7 -3.37 7.36 3.72
N ASP A 8 -4.50 7.09 3.09
CA ASP A 8 -4.59 6.10 2.02
C ASP A 8 -3.73 6.50 0.82
N GLU A 9 -3.65 7.80 0.50
CA GLU A 9 -2.79 8.31 -0.57
C GLU A 9 -1.31 8.03 -0.27
N TYR A 10 -0.87 8.21 0.99
CA TYR A 10 0.49 7.88 1.38
C TYR A 10 0.77 6.39 1.18
N LEU A 11 -0.15 5.51 1.59
CA LEU A 11 0.03 4.07 1.45
C LEU A 11 0.04 3.64 -0.02
N ILE A 12 -0.84 4.19 -0.84
CA ILE A 12 -0.86 3.96 -2.29
C ILE A 12 0.47 4.37 -2.92
N GLU A 13 0.95 5.59 -2.63
CA GLU A 13 2.24 6.07 -3.14
C GLU A 13 3.40 5.18 -2.69
N ARG A 14 3.37 4.70 -1.45
CA ARG A 14 4.40 3.78 -0.94
C ARG A 14 4.33 2.39 -1.56
N ILE A 15 3.15 1.89 -1.91
CA ILE A 15 3.02 0.62 -2.65
C ILE A 15 3.51 0.81 -4.09
N LYS A 16 3.13 1.91 -4.74
CA LYS A 16 3.51 2.21 -6.13
C LYS A 16 5.02 2.41 -6.28
N LYS A 17 5.63 3.25 -5.45
CA LYS A 17 7.04 3.65 -5.55
C LYS A 17 7.99 2.80 -4.70
N GLY A 18 7.45 2.02 -3.76
CA GLY A 18 8.25 1.23 -2.85
C GLY A 18 9.01 2.06 -1.82
N LYS A 19 10.11 1.48 -1.33
CA LYS A 19 11.12 2.10 -0.46
C LYS A 19 12.45 1.39 -0.71
N THR A 20 13.41 2.14 -1.21
CA THR A 20 14.76 1.64 -1.50
C THR A 20 15.32 0.84 -0.33
N GLY A 21 15.76 -0.40 -0.61
CA GLY A 21 16.35 -1.31 0.38
C GLY A 21 15.37 -2.02 1.32
N ALA A 22 14.06 -1.80 1.19
CA ALA A 22 13.06 -2.44 2.07
C ALA A 22 11.79 -2.93 1.34
N MET A 23 11.38 -2.26 0.27
CA MET A 23 10.14 -2.56 -0.45
C MET A 23 10.30 -2.25 -1.95
N PRO A 24 10.07 -3.22 -2.85
CA PRO A 24 10.04 -2.96 -4.29
C PRO A 24 8.92 -1.99 -4.71
N ALA A 25 9.08 -1.35 -5.87
CA ALA A 25 8.08 -0.49 -6.49
C ALA A 25 7.02 -1.33 -7.20
N TYR A 26 5.92 -1.65 -6.52
CA TYR A 26 4.89 -2.54 -7.06
C TYR A 26 3.98 -1.88 -8.12
N GLY A 27 4.14 -0.58 -8.37
CA GLY A 27 3.42 0.13 -9.44
C GLY A 27 3.79 -0.34 -10.85
N GLU A 28 4.90 -1.05 -11.01
CA GLU A 28 5.29 -1.68 -12.29
C GLU A 28 4.68 -3.08 -12.48
N VAL A 29 4.15 -3.68 -11.41
CA VAL A 29 3.62 -5.05 -11.39
C VAL A 29 2.08 -5.05 -11.34
N PHE A 30 1.49 -4.12 -10.60
CA PHE A 30 0.05 -4.01 -10.41
C PHE A 30 -0.50 -2.71 -10.99
N ASN A 31 -1.71 -2.78 -11.53
CA ASN A 31 -2.45 -1.58 -11.93
C ASN A 31 -3.09 -0.87 -10.72
N ASP A 32 -3.60 0.35 -10.94
CA ASP A 32 -4.15 1.18 -9.87
C ASP A 32 -5.35 0.54 -9.15
N ALA A 33 -6.19 -0.22 -9.86
CA ALA A 33 -7.31 -0.92 -9.24
C ALA A 33 -6.83 -2.05 -8.31
N GLN A 34 -5.81 -2.80 -8.74
CA GLN A 34 -5.18 -3.85 -7.92
C GLN A 34 -4.46 -3.27 -6.71
N ILE A 35 -3.81 -2.12 -6.83
CA ILE A 35 -3.19 -1.42 -5.69
C ILE A 35 -4.26 -0.93 -4.70
N GLY A 36 -5.40 -0.44 -5.18
CA GLY A 36 -6.54 -0.11 -4.33
C GLY A 36 -7.07 -1.32 -3.56
N ALA A 37 -7.16 -2.48 -4.21
CA ALA A 37 -7.56 -3.73 -3.55
C ALA A 37 -6.55 -4.18 -2.48
N LEU A 38 -5.24 -4.03 -2.75
CA LEU A 38 -4.19 -4.32 -1.76
C LEU A 38 -4.28 -3.39 -0.54
N LEU A 39 -4.54 -2.10 -0.74
CA LEU A 39 -4.77 -1.16 0.35
C LEU A 39 -5.98 -1.58 1.20
N ALA A 40 -7.11 -1.91 0.55
CA ALA A 40 -8.32 -2.35 1.25
C ALA A 40 -8.06 -3.62 2.06
N TYR A 41 -7.30 -4.58 1.50
CA TYR A 41 -6.85 -5.76 2.23
C TYR A 41 -6.01 -5.39 3.46
N ILE A 42 -4.99 -4.55 3.30
CA ILE A 42 -4.13 -4.10 4.41
C ILE A 42 -4.95 -3.44 5.53
N ARG A 43 -5.93 -2.60 5.19
CA ARG A 43 -6.82 -1.93 6.15
C ARG A 43 -7.76 -2.91 6.87
N GLY A 44 -8.05 -4.06 6.27
CA GLY A 44 -8.89 -5.11 6.83
C GLY A 44 -8.14 -6.19 7.62
N LEU A 45 -6.81 -6.07 7.78
CA LEU A 45 -5.98 -7.05 8.49
C LEU A 45 -5.99 -6.92 10.03
N ASP A 46 -6.68 -5.93 10.59
CA ASP A 46 -6.83 -5.77 12.03
C ASP A 46 -8.06 -6.55 12.56
N ASP A 47 -7.81 -7.61 13.32
CA ASP A 47 -8.63 -8.11 14.45
C ASP A 47 -8.09 -7.51 15.77
#